data_AF-A0A1J5DAJ7-F1
#
_entry.id   AF-A0A1J5DAJ7-F1
#
_cell.length_a   1.000
_cell.length_b   1.000
_cell.length_c   1.000
_cell.angle_alpha   90.00
_cell.angle_beta   90.00
_cell.angle_gamma   90.00
#
_symmetry.space_group_name_H-M   'P 1'
#
loop_
_entity.id
_entity.type
_entity.pdbx_description
1 polymer ?
#
loop_
_entity_poly.entity_id
_entity_poly.type
_entity_poly.pdbx_seq_one_letter_code
_entity_poly.pdbx_strand_id
1 'polypeptide(L)'
;MSRYDPIKHYLIDQPARGQHEISLSFNKVEAILGFSLCDSAYKHPAWWANDRTHSQAKAWLDAGWRVVQVGIKSQMVHFEMQSSVSKAGNGKHHNSYMRGSENIEKGVTKEDILIVVSCTERKIWKEDPSRPVYVPAIDAYRGTSVTWLRNKVPEGRGFHCVILSAKYGFIEPEHPIAYYNVTFSKPNTGPISDISLKNQVCCQRRRFGTQKRRLCDFKYIFVKTGNRDKGRNKASYLKKVKTAFADTDARDNVRKLDNNLWHLILRTVDP
;
A
#
# COMPACT_ATOMS: atom_id res chain seq x y z
N MET A 1 4.87 22.79 33.10
CA MET A 1 4.32 21.77 32.19
C MET A 1 3.66 22.48 31.02
N SER A 2 4.01 22.12 29.80
CA SER A 2 3.39 22.65 28.58
C SER A 2 2.05 21.95 28.34
N ARG A 3 1.07 22.65 27.76
CA ARG A 3 -0.17 22.01 27.31
C ARG A 3 0.05 20.95 26.22
N TYR A 4 1.22 20.94 25.59
CA TYR A 4 1.63 19.95 24.60
C TYR A 4 2.45 18.79 25.20
N ASP A 5 2.64 18.73 26.52
CA ASP A 5 3.30 17.60 27.18
C ASP A 5 2.61 16.23 26.87
N PRO A 6 1.27 16.13 26.71
CA PRO A 6 0.64 14.84 26.37
C PRO A 6 1.12 14.24 25.05
N ILE A 7 1.29 15.07 24.00
CA ILE A 7 1.82 14.56 22.72
C ILE A 7 3.30 14.24 22.81
N LYS A 8 4.07 14.98 23.63
CA LYS A 8 5.47 14.64 23.93
C LYS A 8 5.58 13.26 24.57
N HIS A 9 4.82 12.99 25.63
CA HIS A 9 4.82 11.68 26.29
C HIS A 9 4.34 10.57 25.36
N TYR A 10 3.25 10.83 24.63
CA TYR A 10 2.75 9.88 23.64
C TYR A 10 3.84 9.47 22.65
N LEU A 11 4.65 10.41 22.16
CA LEU A 11 5.73 10.14 21.20
C LEU A 11 6.96 9.46 21.83
N ILE A 12 7.31 9.78 23.08
CA ILE A 12 8.43 9.13 23.80
C ILE A 12 8.22 7.62 23.95
N ASP A 13 6.98 7.17 24.11
CA ASP A 13 6.66 5.74 24.33
C ASP A 13 6.71 4.89 23.06
N GLN A 14 6.79 5.52 21.88
CA GLN A 14 6.59 4.85 20.60
C GLN A 14 7.81 4.04 20.14
N PRO A 15 9.05 4.50 20.35
CA PRO A 15 10.23 3.68 20.05
C PRO A 15 10.26 2.38 20.87
N ALA A 16 9.80 2.42 22.14
CA ALA A 16 9.67 1.22 22.97
C ALA A 16 8.63 0.22 22.41
N ARG A 17 7.73 0.68 21.54
CA ARG A 17 6.75 -0.12 20.78
C ARG A 17 7.23 -0.46 19.37
N GLY A 18 8.50 -0.19 19.05
CA GLY A 18 9.10 -0.42 17.74
C GLY A 18 8.67 0.57 16.66
N GLN A 19 8.06 1.70 17.03
CA GLN A 19 7.63 2.74 16.09
C GLN A 19 8.67 3.87 16.05
N HIS A 20 9.22 4.12 14.86
CA HIS A 20 10.12 5.24 14.57
C HIS A 20 9.50 6.28 13.61
N GLU A 21 8.30 5.99 13.09
CA GLU A 21 7.49 6.87 12.25
C GLU A 21 6.01 6.71 12.63
N ILE A 22 5.26 7.82 12.69
CA ILE A 22 3.86 7.83 13.14
C ILE A 22 3.05 8.86 12.37
N SER A 23 1.92 8.42 11.83
CA SER A 23 0.92 9.27 11.19
C SER A 23 -0.27 9.45 12.14
N LEU A 24 -0.58 10.69 12.52
CA LEU A 24 -1.74 11.02 13.36
C LEU A 24 -2.70 11.93 12.59
N SER A 25 -4.00 11.64 12.69
CA SER A 25 -5.00 12.63 12.28
C SER A 25 -5.04 13.79 13.26
N PHE A 26 -5.52 14.96 12.83
CA PHE A 26 -5.65 16.12 13.71
C PHE A 26 -6.57 15.79 14.89
N ASN A 27 -7.69 15.09 14.65
CA ASN A 27 -8.56 14.60 15.71
C ASN A 27 -7.85 13.65 16.69
N LYS A 28 -6.91 12.82 16.20
CA LYS A 28 -6.13 11.94 17.08
C LYS A 28 -5.12 12.74 17.91
N VAL A 29 -4.51 13.78 17.32
CA VAL A 29 -3.66 14.74 18.04
C VAL A 29 -4.47 15.45 19.12
N GLU A 30 -5.66 15.96 18.82
CA GLU A 30 -6.57 16.59 19.79
C GLU A 30 -6.98 15.62 20.91
N ALA A 31 -7.28 14.37 20.58
CA ALA A 31 -7.62 13.35 21.57
C ALA A 31 -6.44 13.03 22.50
N ILE A 32 -5.20 13.09 22.01
CA ILE A 32 -3.99 12.95 22.83
C ILE A 32 -3.78 14.19 23.70
N LEU A 33 -4.02 15.39 23.15
CA LEU A 33 -3.85 16.66 23.83
C LEU A 33 -4.94 16.95 24.88
N GLY A 34 -6.14 16.39 24.70
CA GLY A 34 -7.31 16.69 25.53
C GLY A 34 -7.97 18.03 25.23
N PHE A 35 -7.62 18.67 24.12
CA PHE A 35 -8.23 19.92 23.65
C PHE A 35 -8.13 20.06 22.13
N SER A 36 -8.98 20.91 21.57
CA SER A 36 -8.98 21.18 20.13
C SER A 36 -7.82 22.06 19.67
N LEU A 37 -7.24 21.73 18.52
CA LEU A 37 -6.22 22.54 17.87
C LEU A 37 -6.81 23.88 17.43
N CYS A 38 -6.00 24.94 17.41
CA CYS A 38 -6.46 26.21 16.90
C CYS A 38 -6.62 26.18 15.38
N ASP A 39 -7.46 27.08 14.85
CA ASP A 39 -7.69 27.27 13.42
C ASP A 39 -6.42 27.30 12.56
N SER A 40 -5.33 27.88 13.08
CA SER A 40 -4.06 27.96 12.36
C SER A 40 -3.48 26.58 12.04
N ALA A 41 -3.68 25.57 12.91
CA ALA A 41 -3.25 24.20 12.65
C ALA A 41 -3.99 23.57 11.45
N TYR A 42 -5.26 23.97 11.22
CA TYR A 42 -6.11 23.54 10.11
C TYR A 42 -5.93 24.33 8.83
N LYS A 43 -5.22 25.46 8.87
CA LYS A 43 -5.10 26.38 7.73
C LYS A 43 -3.68 26.50 7.21
N HIS A 44 -2.69 26.37 8.09
CA HIS A 44 -1.31 26.73 7.78
C HIS A 44 -0.34 25.57 8.07
N PRO A 45 0.29 24.97 7.04
CA PRO A 45 1.33 23.96 7.24
C PRO A 45 2.47 24.43 8.16
N ALA A 46 2.79 25.73 8.12
CA ALA A 46 3.82 26.35 8.96
C ALA A 46 3.56 26.19 10.47
N TRP A 47 2.30 26.02 10.90
CA TRP A 47 1.99 25.76 12.31
C TRP A 47 2.61 24.45 12.82
N TRP A 48 2.80 23.48 11.91
CA TRP A 48 3.41 22.18 12.15
C TRP A 48 4.91 22.14 11.89
N ALA A 49 5.54 23.29 11.59
CA ALA A 49 6.96 23.36 11.33
C ALA A 49 7.78 22.97 12.58
N ASN A 50 8.98 22.43 12.36
CA ASN A 50 9.92 22.03 13.40
C ASN A 50 10.69 23.23 14.00
N ASP A 51 9.96 24.26 14.42
CA ASP A 51 10.53 25.49 14.97
C ASP A 51 10.51 25.45 16.52
N ARG A 52 11.69 25.48 17.15
CA ARG A 52 11.82 25.43 18.62
C ARG A 52 11.27 26.67 19.33
N THR A 53 10.97 27.76 18.62
CA THR A 53 10.34 28.96 19.20
C THR A 53 8.86 28.75 19.53
N HIS A 54 8.23 27.73 18.93
CA HIS A 54 6.83 27.41 19.14
C HIS A 54 6.64 26.25 20.13
N SER A 55 5.72 26.43 21.09
CA SER A 55 5.51 25.50 22.21
C SER A 55 5.00 24.13 21.79
N GLN A 56 4.19 24.05 20.72
CA GLN A 56 3.77 22.79 20.12
C GLN A 56 4.97 22.04 19.52
N ALA A 57 5.80 22.76 18.78
CA ALA A 57 6.90 22.15 18.06
C ALA A 57 8.02 21.68 18.97
N LYS A 58 8.28 22.44 20.02
CA LYS A 58 9.15 22.02 21.11
C LYS A 58 8.72 20.67 21.72
N ALA A 59 7.43 20.35 21.77
CA ALA A 59 6.95 19.11 22.39
C ALA A 59 7.39 17.85 21.64
N TRP A 60 7.20 17.79 20.32
CA TRP A 60 7.67 16.65 19.53
C TRP A 60 9.20 16.66 19.36
N LEU A 61 9.82 17.83 19.21
CA LEU A 61 11.28 17.95 19.12
C LEU A 61 11.99 17.47 20.39
N ASP A 62 11.48 17.81 21.58
CA ASP A 62 12.01 17.34 22.86
C ASP A 62 11.66 15.87 23.13
N ALA A 63 10.69 15.29 22.40
CA ALA A 63 10.45 13.84 22.39
C ALA A 63 11.46 13.09 21.50
N GLY A 64 12.31 13.80 20.75
CA GLY A 64 13.18 13.21 19.74
C GLY A 64 12.46 12.94 18.41
N TRP A 65 11.33 13.59 18.15
CA TRP A 65 10.53 13.44 16.92
C TRP A 65 10.50 14.74 16.13
N ARG A 66 10.24 14.68 14.83
CA ARG A 66 10.04 15.84 13.96
C ARG A 66 8.84 15.62 13.06
N VAL A 67 8.14 16.69 12.68
CA VAL A 67 7.14 16.62 11.62
C VAL A 67 7.85 16.56 10.27
N VAL A 68 7.59 15.53 9.49
CA VAL A 68 8.15 15.38 8.14
C VAL A 68 7.17 15.80 7.06
N GLN A 69 5.88 15.68 7.34
CA GLN A 69 4.81 16.02 6.41
C GLN A 69 3.56 16.39 7.18
N VAL A 70 2.84 17.40 6.69
CA VAL A 70 1.49 17.70 7.13
C VAL A 70 0.58 17.89 5.92
N GLY A 71 -0.56 17.20 5.94
CA GLY A 71 -1.63 17.36 4.97
C GLY A 71 -2.77 18.15 5.59
N ILE A 72 -2.89 19.44 5.24
CA ILE A 72 -3.98 20.28 5.73
C ILE A 72 -5.35 19.78 5.25
N LYS A 73 -5.45 19.37 3.98
CA LYS A 73 -6.70 18.84 3.42
C LYS A 73 -7.07 17.47 3.97
N SER A 74 -6.07 16.61 4.21
CA SER A 74 -6.29 15.28 4.80
C SER A 74 -6.37 15.33 6.32
N GLN A 75 -6.05 16.46 6.95
CA GLN A 75 -5.95 16.63 8.40
C GLN A 75 -5.07 15.55 9.04
N MET A 76 -3.90 15.30 8.45
CA MET A 76 -2.92 14.31 8.91
C MET A 76 -1.56 14.97 9.11
N VAL A 77 -0.87 14.59 10.18
CA VAL A 77 0.53 14.95 10.45
C VAL A 77 1.37 13.69 10.58
N HIS A 78 2.56 13.72 10.00
CA HIS A 78 3.51 12.63 10.02
C HIS A 78 4.73 13.03 10.85
N PHE A 79 5.02 12.24 11.88
CA PHE A 79 6.17 12.37 12.75
C PHE A 79 7.21 11.28 12.43
N GLU A 80 8.49 11.63 12.51
CA GLU A 80 9.62 10.72 12.39
C GLU A 80 10.58 10.93 13.57
N MET A 81 11.11 9.85 14.13
CA MET A 81 12.13 9.90 15.17
C MET A 81 13.46 10.39 14.59
N GLN A 82 14.06 11.39 15.23
CA GLN A 82 15.38 11.90 14.87
C GLN A 82 16.42 10.86 15.31
N SER A 83 16.92 10.08 14.34
CA SER A 83 18.05 9.19 14.55
C SER A 83 19.28 10.01 14.95
N SER A 84 19.84 9.70 16.12
CA SER A 84 21.05 10.34 16.61
C SER A 84 22.26 9.77 15.86
N VAL A 85 22.61 10.36 14.72
CA VAL A 85 23.98 10.27 14.16
C VAL A 85 24.45 11.63 13.65
N SER A 86 25.64 11.98 14.12
CA SER A 86 26.49 13.15 13.93
C SER A 86 26.55 13.77 12.53
N LYS A 87 26.64 15.11 12.50
CA LYS A 87 26.88 15.98 11.32
C LYS A 87 28.10 15.56 10.47
N ALA A 88 27.98 15.65 9.13
CA ALA A 88 28.93 16.33 8.22
C ALA A 88 28.55 16.18 6.72
N GLY A 89 28.60 17.28 5.95
CA GLY A 89 29.19 17.29 4.61
C GLY A 89 28.31 17.33 3.34
N ASN A 90 28.06 18.55 2.84
CA ASN A 90 27.84 19.00 1.44
C ASN A 90 28.04 18.04 0.24
N GLY A 91 27.15 18.17 -0.76
CA GLY A 91 27.61 18.48 -2.13
C GLY A 91 27.01 17.76 -3.35
N LYS A 92 26.11 18.48 -4.04
CA LYS A 92 25.96 18.63 -5.52
C LYS A 92 25.16 17.61 -6.34
N HIS A 93 24.24 18.21 -7.10
CA HIS A 93 23.46 17.71 -8.22
C HIS A 93 24.32 17.03 -9.32
N HIS A 94 23.89 15.85 -9.77
CA HIS A 94 24.10 15.44 -11.15
C HIS A 94 22.93 14.59 -11.70
N ASN A 95 22.41 15.11 -12.81
CA ASN A 95 21.67 14.53 -13.92
C ASN A 95 20.54 13.50 -13.70
N SER A 96 19.35 14.00 -14.02
CA SER A 96 18.11 13.30 -14.34
C SER A 96 18.22 12.59 -15.70
N TYR A 97 18.60 11.31 -15.74
CA TYR A 97 18.18 10.38 -16.81
C TYR A 97 18.55 8.93 -16.46
N MET A 98 17.91 8.34 -15.43
CA MET A 98 17.77 6.89 -15.18
C MET A 98 16.97 6.74 -13.87
N ARG A 99 15.64 6.64 -13.94
CA ARG A 99 14.81 6.37 -12.74
C ARG A 99 13.76 5.32 -13.08
N GLY A 100 14.17 4.06 -13.00
CA GLY A 100 13.29 2.92 -13.30
C GLY A 100 13.59 1.64 -12.53
N SER A 101 14.71 1.56 -11.83
CA SER A 101 15.15 0.39 -11.07
C SER A 101 15.97 0.89 -9.88
N GLU A 102 15.79 0.24 -8.73
CA GLU A 102 16.45 0.53 -7.43
C GLU A 102 15.83 1.75 -6.70
N ASN A 103 15.22 1.65 -5.53
CA ASN A 103 15.53 0.84 -4.36
C ASN A 103 14.26 0.20 -3.78
N ILE A 104 14.23 -1.12 -3.62
CA ILE A 104 13.49 -1.71 -2.49
C ILE A 104 14.40 -1.43 -1.30
N GLU A 105 13.95 -0.63 -0.35
CA GLU A 105 14.78 -0.15 0.75
C GLU A 105 15.31 -1.32 1.61
N LYS A 106 16.47 -1.13 2.24
CA LYS A 106 16.98 -2.09 3.23
C LYS A 106 15.96 -2.17 4.38
N GLY A 107 15.42 -3.37 4.63
CA GLY A 107 14.44 -3.60 5.71
C GLY A 107 13.01 -3.89 5.25
N VAL A 108 12.73 -3.96 3.94
CA VAL A 108 11.43 -4.43 3.45
C VAL A 108 11.23 -5.91 3.78
N THR A 109 10.10 -6.24 4.40
CA THR A 109 9.74 -7.60 4.78
C THR A 109 8.71 -8.22 3.82
N LYS A 110 8.50 -9.53 3.88
CA LYS A 110 7.43 -10.21 3.11
C LYS A 110 6.04 -9.68 3.50
N GLU A 111 5.90 -9.28 4.76
CA GLU A 111 4.69 -8.75 5.39
C GLU A 111 4.32 -7.34 4.89
N ASP A 112 5.29 -6.56 4.44
CA ASP A 112 5.04 -5.23 3.85
C ASP A 112 4.53 -5.29 2.41
N ILE A 113 4.66 -6.46 1.75
CA ILE A 113 4.44 -6.65 0.32
C ILE A 113 3.09 -7.31 0.03
N LEU A 114 2.30 -6.68 -0.86
CA LEU A 114 1.14 -7.30 -1.49
C LEU A 114 1.43 -7.56 -2.98
N ILE A 115 1.21 -8.79 -3.41
CA ILE A 115 1.23 -9.15 -4.83
C ILE A 115 -0.21 -9.17 -5.35
N VAL A 116 -0.49 -8.32 -6.34
CA VAL A 116 -1.78 -8.28 -7.03
C VAL A 116 -1.62 -8.96 -8.39
N VAL A 117 -2.42 -9.98 -8.66
CA VAL A 117 -2.37 -10.75 -9.91
C VAL A 117 -3.59 -10.44 -10.76
N SER A 118 -3.41 -10.04 -12.01
CA SER A 118 -4.57 -9.81 -12.89
C SER A 118 -5.30 -11.11 -13.19
N CYS A 119 -6.63 -11.09 -13.11
CA CYS A 119 -7.45 -12.17 -13.62
C CYS A 119 -7.29 -12.34 -15.14
N THR A 120 -7.77 -13.47 -15.67
CA THR A 120 -7.60 -13.79 -17.09
C THR A 120 -8.95 -14.07 -17.74
N GLU A 121 -9.09 -13.71 -19.01
CA GLU A 121 -10.34 -13.94 -19.75
C GLU A 121 -10.67 -15.44 -19.84
N ARG A 122 -9.67 -16.26 -20.20
CA ARG A 122 -9.81 -17.72 -20.27
C ARG A 122 -10.02 -18.30 -18.87
N LYS A 123 -11.10 -19.08 -18.74
CA LYS A 123 -11.50 -19.78 -17.51
C LYS A 123 -11.73 -21.25 -17.78
N ILE A 124 -11.67 -22.07 -16.74
CA ILE A 124 -11.77 -23.53 -16.83
C ILE A 124 -13.06 -24.02 -17.50
N TRP A 125 -14.20 -23.35 -17.32
CA TRP A 125 -15.47 -23.74 -17.97
C TRP A 125 -15.45 -23.64 -19.51
N LYS A 126 -14.53 -22.87 -20.10
CA LYS A 126 -14.32 -22.89 -21.56
C LYS A 126 -13.59 -24.14 -22.03
N GLU A 127 -12.83 -24.79 -21.15
CA GLU A 127 -12.07 -26.01 -21.42
C GLU A 127 -12.86 -27.26 -21.01
N ASP A 128 -13.58 -27.17 -19.90
CA ASP A 128 -14.35 -28.26 -19.31
C ASP A 128 -15.67 -27.71 -18.73
N PRO A 129 -16.77 -27.76 -19.50
CA PRO A 129 -18.09 -27.27 -19.06
C PRO A 129 -18.69 -28.07 -17.89
N SER A 130 -18.19 -29.28 -17.60
CA SER A 130 -18.71 -30.15 -16.54
C SER A 130 -18.26 -29.75 -15.12
N ARG A 131 -17.38 -28.75 -15.02
CA ARG A 131 -16.88 -28.24 -13.74
C ARG A 131 -18.01 -27.73 -12.85
N PRO A 132 -17.84 -27.81 -11.51
CA PRO A 132 -18.79 -27.21 -10.57
C PRO A 132 -19.09 -25.75 -10.90
N VAL A 133 -20.29 -25.29 -10.53
CA VAL A 133 -20.73 -23.91 -10.76
C VAL A 133 -19.76 -22.90 -10.13
N TYR A 134 -19.21 -23.24 -8.96
CA TYR A 134 -18.22 -22.43 -8.26
C TYR A 134 -16.90 -23.20 -8.11
N VAL A 135 -15.82 -22.55 -8.52
CA VAL A 135 -14.45 -23.09 -8.44
C VAL A 135 -13.55 -21.99 -7.85
N PRO A 136 -12.57 -22.33 -6.99
CA PRO A 136 -11.59 -21.36 -6.49
C PRO A 136 -10.97 -20.53 -7.63
N ALA A 137 -10.80 -19.24 -7.43
CA ALA A 137 -10.30 -18.31 -8.45
C ALA A 137 -8.96 -18.76 -9.05
N ILE A 138 -8.05 -19.31 -8.24
CA ILE A 138 -6.75 -19.83 -8.64
C ILE A 138 -6.86 -21.01 -9.62
N ASP A 139 -7.91 -21.83 -9.53
CA ASP A 139 -8.15 -22.97 -10.42
C ASP A 139 -9.05 -22.61 -11.61
N ALA A 140 -9.89 -21.61 -11.42
CA ALA A 140 -10.80 -21.12 -12.43
C ALA A 140 -10.07 -20.36 -13.55
N TYR A 141 -9.12 -19.48 -13.23
CA TYR A 141 -8.40 -18.69 -14.25
C TYR A 141 -7.26 -19.47 -14.91
N ARG A 142 -7.19 -19.41 -16.25
CA ARG A 142 -6.29 -20.27 -17.06
C ARG A 142 -5.18 -19.52 -17.80
N GLY A 143 -4.99 -18.22 -17.53
CA GLY A 143 -3.96 -17.43 -18.21
C GLY A 143 -2.65 -17.29 -17.44
N THR A 144 -1.64 -16.76 -18.12
CA THR A 144 -0.23 -16.75 -17.66
C THR A 144 0.02 -16.08 -16.30
N SER A 145 -0.75 -15.07 -15.92
CA SER A 145 -0.60 -14.36 -14.64
C SER A 145 -0.98 -15.25 -13.46
N VAL A 146 -2.10 -15.97 -13.55
CA VAL A 146 -2.56 -16.89 -12.50
C VAL A 146 -1.76 -18.19 -12.51
N THR A 147 -1.34 -18.69 -13.68
CA THR A 147 -0.36 -19.79 -13.74
C THR A 147 0.96 -19.39 -13.06
N TRP A 148 1.43 -18.16 -13.25
CA TRP A 148 2.61 -17.65 -12.55
C TRP A 148 2.39 -17.63 -11.04
N LEU A 149 1.23 -17.19 -10.56
CA LEU A 149 0.88 -17.18 -9.14
C LEU A 149 1.00 -18.60 -8.56
N ARG A 150 0.31 -19.56 -9.17
CA ARG A 150 0.31 -20.98 -8.75
C ARG A 150 1.73 -21.57 -8.68
N ASN A 151 2.58 -21.23 -9.64
CA ASN A 151 3.90 -21.85 -9.76
C ASN A 151 5.00 -21.15 -8.95
N LYS A 152 4.88 -19.83 -8.71
CA LYS A 152 5.95 -19.01 -8.09
C LYS A 152 5.65 -18.61 -6.66
N VAL A 153 4.37 -18.55 -6.28
CA VAL A 153 3.92 -18.23 -4.93
C VAL A 153 2.94 -19.32 -4.45
N PRO A 154 3.41 -20.57 -4.31
CA PRO A 154 2.59 -21.61 -3.71
C PRO A 154 2.31 -21.28 -2.23
N GLU A 155 1.26 -21.91 -1.70
CA GLU A 155 0.99 -21.93 -0.26
C GLU A 155 2.28 -22.22 0.51
N GLY A 156 2.63 -21.36 1.48
CA GLY A 156 3.82 -21.52 2.31
C GLY A 156 5.03 -20.64 1.97
N ARG A 157 5.07 -19.91 0.84
CA ARG A 157 6.17 -18.95 0.55
C ARG A 157 6.04 -17.58 1.22
N GLY A 158 5.05 -17.38 2.09
CA GLY A 158 4.92 -16.20 2.96
C GLY A 158 4.51 -14.89 2.29
N PHE A 159 4.31 -14.85 0.96
CA PHE A 159 3.82 -13.63 0.30
C PHE A 159 2.31 -13.53 0.34
N HIS A 160 1.81 -12.34 0.67
CA HIS A 160 0.39 -12.02 0.60
C HIS A 160 -0.03 -11.72 -0.83
N CYS A 161 -1.06 -12.41 -1.31
CA CYS A 161 -1.51 -12.33 -2.70
C CYS A 161 -3.02 -12.12 -2.79
N VAL A 162 -3.44 -11.33 -3.78
CA VAL A 162 -4.84 -11.22 -4.21
C VAL A 162 -4.93 -11.22 -5.73
N ILE A 163 -6.05 -11.69 -6.26
CA ILE A 163 -6.38 -11.60 -7.67
C ILE A 163 -7.25 -10.36 -7.88
N LEU A 164 -6.87 -9.48 -8.81
CA LEU A 164 -7.76 -8.42 -9.28
C LEU A 164 -8.66 -8.97 -10.39
N SER A 165 -9.92 -9.21 -10.06
CA SER A 165 -11.01 -9.59 -10.95
C SER A 165 -11.77 -8.37 -11.48
N ALA A 166 -12.06 -8.33 -12.78
CA ALA A 166 -12.92 -7.29 -13.34
C ALA A 166 -14.37 -7.32 -12.82
N LYS A 167 -14.86 -8.47 -12.37
CA LYS A 167 -16.22 -8.62 -11.83
C LYS A 167 -16.26 -8.40 -10.31
N TYR A 168 -15.33 -9.01 -9.58
CA TYR A 168 -15.38 -9.08 -8.12
C TYR A 168 -14.41 -8.11 -7.41
N GLY A 169 -13.52 -7.45 -8.16
CA GLY A 169 -12.46 -6.63 -7.59
C GLY A 169 -11.33 -7.46 -7.01
N PHE A 170 -10.77 -7.04 -5.88
CA PHE A 170 -9.73 -7.81 -5.20
C PHE A 170 -10.36 -9.03 -4.53
N ILE A 171 -9.90 -10.23 -4.87
CA ILE A 171 -10.36 -11.48 -4.28
C ILE A 171 -9.18 -12.36 -3.90
N GLU A 172 -9.34 -13.16 -2.86
CA GLU A 172 -8.40 -14.20 -2.46
C GLU A 172 -8.26 -15.25 -3.59
N PRO A 173 -7.09 -15.88 -3.77
CA PRO A 173 -6.94 -16.94 -4.77
C PRO A 173 -7.93 -18.10 -4.58
N GLU A 174 -8.38 -18.34 -3.35
CA GLU A 174 -9.28 -19.42 -2.97
C GLU A 174 -10.76 -19.00 -3.09
N HIS A 175 -11.02 -17.72 -3.36
CA HIS A 175 -12.38 -17.19 -3.46
C HIS A 175 -13.18 -17.94 -4.55
N PRO A 176 -14.34 -18.54 -4.22
CA PRO A 176 -15.13 -19.27 -5.19
C PRO A 176 -15.72 -18.31 -6.22
N ILE A 177 -15.47 -18.57 -7.51
CA ILE A 177 -16.07 -17.83 -8.62
C ILE A 177 -16.85 -18.76 -9.53
N ALA A 178 -17.89 -18.22 -10.17
CA ALA A 178 -18.58 -18.85 -11.28
C ALA A 178 -18.09 -18.32 -12.62
N TYR A 179 -18.49 -18.98 -13.72
CA TYR A 179 -18.22 -18.45 -15.05
C TYR A 179 -18.82 -17.05 -15.23
N TYR A 180 -18.03 -16.15 -15.82
CA TYR A 180 -18.46 -14.81 -16.21
C TYR A 180 -17.57 -14.27 -17.34
N ASN A 181 -18.08 -13.29 -18.09
CA ASN A 181 -17.33 -12.59 -19.12
C ASN A 181 -17.42 -11.07 -18.94
N VAL A 182 -16.57 -10.54 -18.05
CA VAL A 182 -16.53 -9.12 -17.64
C VAL A 182 -15.09 -8.63 -17.77
N THR A 183 -14.90 -7.42 -18.31
CA THR A 183 -13.58 -6.80 -18.50
C THR A 183 -13.59 -5.31 -18.20
N PHE A 184 -12.50 -4.79 -17.63
CA PHE A 184 -12.34 -3.36 -17.35
C PHE A 184 -12.33 -2.48 -18.61
N SER A 185 -12.06 -3.04 -19.79
CA SER A 185 -12.01 -2.28 -21.04
C SER A 185 -13.35 -2.11 -21.73
N LYS A 186 -14.39 -2.82 -21.29
CA LYS A 186 -15.74 -2.75 -21.87
C LYS A 186 -16.74 -2.43 -20.75
N PRO A 187 -17.06 -1.14 -20.52
CA PRO A 187 -17.96 -0.73 -19.44
C PRO A 187 -19.33 -1.41 -19.48
N ASN A 188 -19.85 -1.68 -20.67
CA ASN A 188 -21.12 -2.40 -20.87
C ASN A 188 -21.11 -3.86 -20.36
N THR A 189 -19.93 -4.44 -20.08
CA THR A 189 -19.85 -5.75 -19.43
C THR A 189 -20.07 -5.70 -17.92
N GLY A 190 -20.24 -4.50 -17.34
CA GLY A 190 -20.50 -4.29 -15.91
C GLY A 190 -19.30 -4.61 -14.99
N PRO A 191 -18.09 -4.08 -15.25
CA PRO A 191 -16.98 -4.26 -14.34
C PRO A 191 -17.23 -3.52 -13.01
N ILE A 192 -16.62 -4.03 -11.94
CA ILE A 192 -16.60 -3.35 -10.64
C ILE A 192 -16.08 -1.91 -10.78
N SER A 193 -16.71 -0.97 -10.08
CA SER A 193 -16.39 0.45 -10.16
C SER A 193 -15.09 0.81 -9.43
N ASP A 194 -14.47 1.94 -9.82
CA ASP A 194 -13.24 2.43 -9.16
C ASP A 194 -13.48 2.78 -7.69
N ILE A 195 -14.67 3.30 -7.37
CA ILE A 195 -15.09 3.57 -5.98
C ILE A 195 -15.16 2.27 -5.17
N SER A 196 -15.73 1.20 -5.75
CA SER A 196 -15.81 -0.09 -5.08
C SER A 196 -14.42 -0.70 -4.86
N LEU A 197 -13.51 -0.58 -5.85
CA LEU A 197 -12.12 -1.00 -5.70
C LEU A 197 -11.41 -0.24 -4.57
N LYS A 198 -11.57 1.09 -4.50
CA LYS A 198 -11.04 1.90 -3.39
C LYS A 198 -11.59 1.45 -2.04
N ASN A 199 -12.90 1.20 -1.95
CA ASN A 199 -13.53 0.73 -0.72
C ASN A 199 -13.00 -0.66 -0.30
N GLN A 200 -12.76 -1.56 -1.26
CA GLN A 200 -12.09 -2.84 -0.96
C GLN A 200 -10.67 -2.63 -0.41
N VAL A 201 -9.94 -1.64 -0.92
CA VAL A 201 -8.59 -1.34 -0.46
C VAL A 201 -8.59 -0.74 0.96
N CYS A 202 -9.41 0.27 1.19
CA CYS A 202 -9.38 1.09 2.41
C CYS A 202 -10.22 0.54 3.57
N CYS A 203 -11.24 -0.29 3.29
CA CYS A 203 -12.25 -0.66 4.29
C CYS A 203 -12.35 -2.16 4.50
N GLN A 204 -12.10 -3.00 3.49
CA GLN A 204 -12.29 -4.43 3.62
C GLN A 204 -11.13 -5.09 4.38
N ARG A 205 -11.44 -5.65 5.55
CA ARG A 205 -10.49 -6.48 6.31
C ARG A 205 -10.49 -7.91 5.76
N ARG A 206 -9.30 -8.45 5.54
CA ARG A 206 -9.06 -9.78 4.98
C ARG A 206 -8.08 -10.53 5.87
N ARG A 207 -8.16 -11.87 5.84
CA ARG A 207 -7.25 -12.72 6.59
C ARG A 207 -5.99 -12.94 5.77
N PHE A 208 -4.86 -12.56 6.34
CA PHE A 208 -3.53 -12.79 5.79
C PHE A 208 -2.73 -13.54 6.86
N GLY A 209 -2.54 -14.84 6.66
CA GLY A 209 -2.03 -15.74 7.71
C GLY A 209 -2.95 -15.78 8.93
N THR A 210 -2.43 -15.44 10.10
CA THR A 210 -3.19 -15.41 11.37
C THR A 210 -3.86 -14.06 11.64
N GLN A 211 -3.53 -13.02 10.87
CA GLN A 211 -3.98 -11.65 11.16
C GLN A 211 -5.05 -11.17 10.18
N LYS A 212 -5.92 -10.26 10.65
CA LYS A 212 -6.85 -9.51 9.81
C LYS A 212 -6.30 -8.12 9.51
N ARG A 213 -6.03 -7.82 8.24
CA ARG A 213 -5.54 -6.52 7.76
C ARG A 213 -6.28 -6.09 6.50
N ARG A 214 -6.18 -4.81 6.16
CA ARG A 214 -6.72 -4.24 4.93
C ARG A 214 -5.65 -4.22 3.85
N LEU A 215 -6.05 -4.00 2.61
CA LEU A 215 -5.08 -3.87 1.53
C LEU A 215 -4.31 -2.55 1.63
N CYS A 216 -4.92 -1.48 2.14
CA CYS A 216 -4.22 -0.20 2.38
C CYS A 216 -3.11 -0.28 3.44
N ASP A 217 -3.06 -1.34 4.25
CA ASP A 217 -2.04 -1.53 5.28
C ASP A 217 -0.74 -2.14 4.69
N PHE A 218 -0.64 -2.34 3.37
CA PHE A 218 0.56 -2.81 2.69
C PHE A 218 1.36 -1.63 2.12
N LYS A 219 2.69 -1.65 2.27
CA LYS A 219 3.56 -0.56 1.82
C LYS A 219 3.95 -0.66 0.35
N TYR A 220 4.09 -1.89 -0.16
CA TYR A 220 4.52 -2.15 -1.54
C TYR A 220 3.52 -3.02 -2.26
N ILE A 221 3.04 -2.55 -3.43
CA ILE A 221 2.05 -3.26 -4.23
C ILE A 221 2.66 -3.63 -5.57
N PHE A 222 2.88 -4.93 -5.79
CA PHE A 222 3.45 -5.43 -7.03
C PHE A 222 2.40 -6.11 -7.89
N VAL A 223 2.20 -5.60 -9.11
CA VAL A 223 1.11 -6.02 -9.98
C VAL A 223 1.61 -6.94 -11.09
N LYS A 224 1.25 -8.21 -11.04
CA LYS A 224 1.55 -9.20 -12.08
C LYS A 224 0.47 -9.23 -13.14
N THR A 225 0.83 -8.88 -14.37
CA THR A 225 -0.05 -8.96 -15.56
C THR A 225 0.44 -10.00 -16.57
N GLY A 226 -0.45 -10.43 -17.47
CA GLY A 226 -0.16 -11.47 -18.46
C GLY A 226 0.70 -10.99 -19.63
N ASN A 227 1.38 -11.92 -20.29
CA ASN A 227 2.23 -11.60 -21.45
C ASN A 227 1.42 -11.29 -22.71
N ARG A 228 0.23 -11.88 -22.85
CA ARG A 228 -0.68 -11.68 -24.00
C ARG A 228 -1.53 -10.42 -23.92
N ASP A 229 -1.36 -9.60 -22.87
CA ASP A 229 -1.91 -8.26 -22.85
C ASP A 229 -1.11 -7.36 -23.80
N LYS A 230 -1.35 -7.49 -25.12
CA LYS A 230 -0.92 -6.48 -26.10
C LYS A 230 -2.05 -5.45 -26.23
N GLY A 231 -1.72 -4.16 -26.14
CA GLY A 231 -2.67 -3.03 -26.31
C GLY A 231 -3.29 -2.48 -25.01
N ARG A 232 -4.33 -1.63 -25.15
CA ARG A 232 -5.02 -0.84 -24.09
C ARG A 232 -5.43 -1.62 -22.82
N ASN A 233 -5.55 -2.95 -22.90
CA ASN A 233 -5.90 -3.83 -21.78
C ASN A 233 -4.77 -4.04 -20.74
N LYS A 234 -3.49 -4.02 -21.12
CA LYS A 234 -2.37 -4.19 -20.16
C LYS A 234 -2.26 -3.03 -19.17
N ALA A 235 -2.54 -1.83 -19.69
CA ALA A 235 -2.56 -0.60 -18.91
C ALA A 235 -3.76 -0.54 -17.96
N SER A 236 -4.85 -1.29 -18.23
CA SER A 236 -6.08 -1.17 -17.44
C SER A 236 -5.90 -1.73 -16.03
N TYR A 237 -5.35 -2.93 -15.84
CA TYR A 237 -5.21 -3.52 -14.50
C TYR A 237 -4.23 -2.74 -13.62
N LEU A 238 -3.04 -2.42 -14.11
CA LEU A 238 -2.08 -1.62 -13.33
C LEU A 238 -2.67 -0.24 -13.00
N LYS A 239 -3.38 0.40 -13.95
CA LYS A 239 -4.07 1.68 -13.71
C LYS A 239 -5.15 1.53 -12.65
N LYS A 240 -5.98 0.48 -12.70
CA LYS A 240 -7.02 0.20 -11.70
C LYS A 240 -6.43 0.01 -10.30
N VAL A 241 -5.32 -0.72 -10.16
CA VAL A 241 -4.62 -0.84 -8.87
C VAL A 241 -4.09 0.52 -8.42
N LYS A 242 -3.39 1.28 -9.28
CA LYS A 242 -2.91 2.63 -8.94
C LYS A 242 -4.04 3.56 -8.50
N THR A 243 -5.17 3.53 -9.17
CA THR A 243 -6.36 4.30 -8.80
C THR A 243 -6.94 3.85 -7.46
N ALA A 244 -7.00 2.54 -7.20
CA ALA A 244 -7.55 1.99 -5.96
C ALA A 244 -6.67 2.30 -4.72
N PHE A 245 -5.35 2.39 -4.91
CA PHE A 245 -4.38 2.68 -3.85
C PHE A 245 -3.94 4.16 -3.80
N ALA A 246 -4.55 5.04 -4.60
CA ALA A 246 -4.13 6.44 -4.75
C ALA A 246 -4.17 7.24 -3.44
N ASP A 247 -5.03 6.84 -2.50
CA ASP A 247 -5.27 7.50 -1.23
C ASP A 247 -4.65 6.73 -0.04
N THR A 248 -3.62 5.91 -0.32
CA THR A 248 -2.93 5.06 0.67
C THR A 248 -1.44 5.35 0.71
N ASP A 249 -0.75 4.91 1.77
CA ASP A 249 0.71 5.02 1.89
C ASP A 249 1.46 4.29 0.76
N ALA A 250 0.80 3.31 0.12
CA ALA A 250 1.36 2.56 -0.99
C ALA A 250 1.31 3.29 -2.35
N ARG A 251 0.73 4.51 -2.41
CA ARG A 251 0.46 5.26 -3.65
C ARG A 251 1.65 5.28 -4.62
N ASP A 252 2.83 5.62 -4.11
CA ASP A 252 4.05 5.76 -4.91
C ASP A 252 4.83 4.44 -5.07
N ASN A 253 4.36 3.39 -4.41
CA ASN A 253 4.95 2.05 -4.36
C ASN A 253 4.13 1.00 -5.13
N VAL A 254 3.14 1.41 -5.93
CA VAL A 254 2.43 0.52 -6.86
C VAL A 254 3.22 0.36 -8.16
N ARG A 255 3.82 -0.83 -8.37
CA ARG A 255 4.68 -1.11 -9.52
C ARG A 255 4.27 -2.39 -10.25
N LYS A 256 4.61 -2.48 -11.54
CA LYS A 256 4.43 -3.72 -12.30
C LYS A 256 5.47 -4.74 -11.87
N LEU A 257 5.04 -5.99 -11.67
CA LEU A 257 5.93 -7.10 -11.36
C LEU A 257 6.42 -7.77 -12.65
N ASP A 258 7.68 -7.54 -13.01
CA ASP A 258 8.41 -8.30 -14.01
C ASP A 258 9.39 -9.29 -13.38
N ASN A 259 10.10 -10.05 -14.20
CA ASN A 259 11.01 -11.08 -13.72
C ASN A 259 12.20 -10.49 -12.96
N ASN A 260 12.74 -9.34 -13.41
CA ASN A 260 13.90 -8.72 -12.77
C ASN A 260 13.53 -8.23 -11.37
N LEU A 261 12.40 -7.53 -11.25
CA LEU A 261 11.89 -7.08 -9.97
C LEU A 261 11.52 -8.26 -9.04
N TRP A 262 10.97 -9.34 -9.59
CA TRP A 262 10.70 -10.55 -8.80
C TRP A 262 11.97 -11.16 -8.20
N HIS A 263 13.04 -11.28 -8.99
CA HIS A 263 14.32 -11.77 -8.50
C HIS A 263 14.96 -10.84 -7.46
N LEU A 264 14.82 -9.51 -7.64
CA LEU A 264 15.27 -8.54 -6.66
C LEU A 264 14.51 -8.69 -5.34
N ILE A 265 13.18 -8.78 -5.38
CA ILE A 265 12.34 -8.98 -4.18
C ILE A 265 12.82 -10.23 -3.42
N LEU A 266 12.97 -11.36 -4.11
CA LEU A 266 13.39 -12.61 -3.46
C LEU A 266 14.75 -12.47 -2.75
N ARG A 267 15.72 -11.79 -3.36
CA ARG A 267 17.04 -11.53 -2.73
C ARG A 267 16.97 -10.56 -1.55
N THR A 268 16.00 -9.64 -1.53
CA THR A 268 15.88 -8.63 -0.47
C THR A 268 15.18 -9.19 0.75
N VAL A 269 14.12 -9.98 0.56
CA VAL A 269 13.26 -10.47 1.66
C VAL A 269 13.60 -11.90 2.11
N ASP A 270 14.52 -12.55 1.42
CA ASP A 270 15.05 -13.89 1.70
C ASP A 270 16.56 -13.92 1.34
N PRO A 271 17.40 -13.11 2.02
CA PRO A 271 18.81 -12.92 1.68
C PRO A 271 19.70 -14.15 1.92
#